data_AF-A0A7R9ZAJ1-F1
#
_entry.id   AF-A0A7R9ZAJ1-F1
#
_cell.length_a   1.000
_cell.length_b   1.000
_cell.length_c   1.000
_cell.angle_alpha   90.00
_cell.angle_beta   90.00
_cell.angle_gamma   90.00
#
_symmetry.space_group_name_H-M   'P 1'
#
loop_
_entity.id
_entity.type
_entity.pdbx_description
1 polymer ?
#
loop_
_entity_poly.entity_id
_entity_poly.type
_entity_poly.pdbx_seq_one_letter_code
_entity_poly.pdbx_strand_id
1 'polypeptide(L)'
;MPVYNFKKMRPVPGSTDLVDIVLTRTQRRTPTVVHPGYKITRIRSFYMRKIKFTQQTISDRLSQILEDFPRLSDVHPFYSDLANVLYDRDHYKLALGQINTAKSLCDNIARDMIRMVKYGDSLYRCKCLKRAALGRMCTVLKRQKASLAYLEEVRKH
;
A
#
# COMPACT_ATOMS: atom_id res chain seq x y z
N MET A 1 28.76 -13.31 12.34
CA MET A 1 28.55 -13.30 10.86
C MET A 1 27.61 -12.15 10.55
N PRO A 2 27.80 -11.35 9.47
CA PRO A 2 26.91 -10.21 9.27
C PRO A 2 25.50 -10.75 9.05
N VAL A 3 24.58 -10.37 9.94
CA VAL A 3 23.17 -10.81 10.00
C VAL A 3 22.36 -10.24 8.82
N TYR A 4 22.97 -9.39 7.99
CA TYR A 4 22.32 -8.54 7.02
C TYR A 4 22.59 -9.02 5.59
N ASN A 5 21.54 -9.39 4.86
CA ASN A 5 21.63 -9.81 3.46
C ASN A 5 20.95 -8.78 2.53
N PHE A 6 21.74 -7.81 2.06
CA PHE A 6 21.28 -6.75 1.17
C PHE A 6 20.86 -7.25 -0.23
N LYS A 7 21.16 -8.50 -0.61
CA LYS A 7 20.79 -9.09 -1.90
C LYS A 7 19.41 -9.73 -1.92
N LYS A 8 18.76 -9.94 -0.76
CA LYS A 8 17.44 -10.60 -0.67
C LYS A 8 16.24 -9.64 -0.85
N MET A 9 16.48 -8.35 -1.04
CA MET A 9 15.42 -7.35 -1.19
C MET A 9 14.67 -7.54 -2.51
N ARG A 10 13.32 -7.53 -2.45
CA ARG A 10 12.51 -7.63 -3.66
C ARG A 10 12.48 -6.29 -4.40
N PRO A 11 12.29 -6.29 -5.74
CA PRO A 11 12.15 -5.05 -6.50
C PRO A 11 10.99 -4.20 -5.98
N VAL A 12 11.25 -2.90 -5.81
CA VAL A 12 10.25 -1.90 -5.41
C VAL A 12 9.60 -1.36 -6.69
N PRO A 13 8.31 -1.64 -6.92
CA PRO A 13 7.62 -1.14 -8.12
C PRO A 13 7.42 0.37 -8.04
N GLY A 14 7.39 1.02 -9.20
CA GLY A 14 7.01 2.43 -9.32
C GLY A 14 5.59 2.69 -8.82
N SER A 15 5.26 3.95 -8.52
CA SER A 15 3.95 4.28 -7.95
C SER A 15 2.77 3.96 -8.87
N THR A 16 2.94 4.09 -10.19
CA THR A 16 1.95 3.71 -11.21
C THR A 16 1.76 2.20 -11.24
N ASP A 17 2.87 1.46 -11.31
CA ASP A 17 2.86 0.00 -11.43
C ASP A 17 2.29 -0.64 -10.16
N LEU A 18 2.59 -0.06 -8.99
CA LEU A 18 2.04 -0.50 -7.72
C LEU A 18 0.51 -0.34 -7.71
N VAL A 19 -0.02 0.78 -8.23
CA VAL A 19 -1.47 0.98 -8.38
C VAL A 19 -2.07 -0.08 -9.31
N ASP A 20 -1.45 -0.35 -10.45
CA ASP A 20 -1.95 -1.32 -11.41
C ASP A 20 -1.93 -2.74 -10.84
N ILE A 21 -0.84 -3.15 -10.19
CA ILE A 21 -0.73 -4.44 -9.50
C ILE A 21 -1.87 -4.60 -8.48
N VAL A 22 -2.13 -3.58 -7.67
CA VAL A 22 -3.17 -3.62 -6.62
C VAL A 22 -4.56 -3.73 -7.25
N LEU A 23 -4.88 -2.90 -8.24
CA LEU A 23 -6.20 -2.89 -8.88
C LEU A 23 -6.46 -4.16 -9.70
N THR A 24 -5.47 -4.62 -10.47
CA THR A 24 -5.54 -5.88 -11.22
C THR A 24 -5.73 -7.06 -10.28
N ARG A 25 -4.97 -7.15 -9.18
CA ARG A 25 -5.13 -8.23 -8.18
C ARG A 25 -6.53 -8.21 -7.56
N THR A 26 -7.04 -7.02 -7.25
CA THR A 26 -8.39 -6.85 -6.69
C THR A 26 -9.46 -7.33 -7.66
N GLN A 27 -9.36 -6.97 -8.94
CA GLN A 27 -10.31 -7.37 -9.95
C GLN A 27 -10.28 -8.88 -10.23
N ARG A 28 -9.10 -9.50 -10.26
CA ARG A 28 -8.93 -10.93 -10.56
C ARG A 28 -9.28 -11.86 -9.39
N ARG A 29 -9.08 -11.41 -8.14
CA ARG A 29 -9.24 -12.25 -6.93
C ARG A 29 -10.57 -12.06 -6.21
N THR A 30 -11.37 -11.06 -6.59
CA THR A 30 -12.68 -10.82 -5.96
C THR A 30 -13.81 -11.00 -6.98
N PRO A 31 -15.01 -11.45 -6.56
CA PRO A 31 -16.15 -11.58 -7.47
C PRO A 31 -16.47 -10.23 -8.13
N THR A 32 -16.90 -10.26 -9.39
CA THR A 32 -17.07 -9.05 -10.23
C THR A 32 -18.51 -8.72 -10.54
N VAL A 33 -19.40 -9.72 -10.53
CA VAL A 33 -20.81 -9.57 -10.92
C VAL A 33 -21.69 -9.29 -9.68
N VAL A 34 -22.54 -8.27 -9.80
CA VAL A 34 -23.59 -7.93 -8.81
C VAL A 34 -24.79 -7.39 -9.57
N HIS A 35 -26.00 -7.81 -9.19
CA HIS A 35 -27.25 -7.38 -9.82
C HIS A 35 -28.08 -6.49 -8.87
N PRO A 36 -28.87 -5.53 -9.41
CA PRO A 36 -29.70 -4.64 -8.60
C PRO A 36 -30.74 -5.35 -7.73
N GLY A 37 -31.28 -6.51 -8.17
CA GLY A 37 -32.30 -7.27 -7.43
C GLY A 37 -31.78 -8.05 -6.21
N TYR A 38 -30.48 -7.98 -5.90
CA TYR A 38 -29.92 -8.66 -4.73
C TYR A 38 -30.29 -7.95 -3.43
N LYS A 39 -30.44 -8.72 -2.34
CA LYS A 39 -30.61 -8.17 -0.98
C LYS A 39 -29.50 -7.16 -0.69
N ILE A 40 -29.85 -6.01 -0.11
CA ILE A 40 -28.92 -4.90 0.16
C ILE A 40 -27.72 -5.35 1.01
N THR A 41 -27.91 -6.30 1.92
CA THR A 41 -26.84 -6.91 2.74
C THR A 41 -25.77 -7.55 1.85
N ARG A 42 -26.16 -8.31 0.82
CA ARG A 42 -25.23 -8.93 -0.14
C ARG A 42 -24.48 -7.88 -0.96
N ILE A 43 -25.16 -6.82 -1.39
CA ILE A 43 -24.54 -5.70 -2.13
C ILE A 43 -23.50 -4.98 -1.26
N ARG A 44 -23.84 -4.67 -0.01
CA ARG A 44 -22.91 -4.07 0.96
C ARG A 44 -21.69 -4.95 1.18
N SER A 45 -21.88 -6.24 1.46
CA SER A 45 -20.78 -7.21 1.65
C SER A 45 -19.89 -7.33 0.41
N PHE A 46 -20.47 -7.28 -0.79
CA PHE A 46 -19.72 -7.30 -2.06
C PHE A 46 -18.75 -6.12 -2.17
N TYR A 47 -19.23 -4.89 -1.94
CA TYR A 47 -18.39 -3.70 -2.02
C TYR A 47 -17.42 -3.55 -0.84
N MET A 48 -17.84 -3.94 0.38
CA MET A 48 -16.94 -4.00 1.55
C MET A 48 -15.78 -4.95 1.30
N ARG A 49 -16.03 -6.13 0.74
CA ARG A 49 -14.98 -7.09 0.38
C ARG A 49 -13.98 -6.48 -0.59
N LYS A 50 -14.43 -5.76 -1.61
CA LYS A 50 -13.52 -5.08 -2.55
C LYS A 50 -12.65 -4.03 -1.85
N ILE A 51 -13.23 -3.17 -1.01
CA ILE A 51 -12.45 -2.13 -0.29
C ILE A 51 -11.45 -2.78 0.66
N LYS A 52 -11.88 -3.77 1.44
CA LYS A 52 -11.02 -4.47 2.41
C LYS A 52 -9.89 -5.25 1.74
N PHE A 53 -10.18 -5.92 0.63
CA PHE A 53 -9.18 -6.65 -0.14
C PHE A 53 -8.11 -5.73 -0.73
N THR A 54 -8.50 -4.57 -1.26
CA THR A 54 -7.55 -3.55 -1.72
C THR A 54 -6.69 -3.05 -0.57
N GLN A 55 -7.29 -2.68 0.56
CA GLN A 55 -6.56 -2.21 1.74
C GLN A 55 -5.53 -3.24 2.19
N GLN A 56 -5.93 -4.51 2.33
CA GLN A 56 -5.02 -5.57 2.72
C GLN A 56 -3.88 -5.72 1.71
N THR A 57 -4.18 -5.73 0.41
CA THR A 57 -3.16 -5.84 -0.64
C THR A 57 -2.14 -4.70 -0.58
N ILE A 58 -2.60 -3.47 -0.34
CA ILE A 58 -1.71 -2.31 -0.18
C ILE A 58 -0.86 -2.47 1.08
N SER A 59 -1.50 -2.79 2.21
CA SER A 59 -0.83 -2.92 3.50
C SER A 59 0.24 -4.02 3.47
N ASP A 60 -0.05 -5.16 2.87
CA ASP A 60 0.90 -6.26 2.68
C ASP A 60 2.10 -5.83 1.84
N ARG A 61 1.85 -5.13 0.71
CA ARG A 61 2.93 -4.67 -0.19
C ARG A 61 3.83 -3.63 0.47
N LEU A 62 3.24 -2.65 1.15
CA LEU A 62 4.02 -1.62 1.83
C LEU A 62 4.77 -2.19 3.05
N SER A 63 4.16 -3.13 3.79
CA SER A 63 4.85 -3.81 4.90
C SER A 63 6.04 -4.61 4.41
N GLN A 64 5.88 -5.34 3.30
CA GLN A 64 6.96 -6.10 2.71
C GLN A 64 8.13 -5.20 2.30
N ILE A 65 7.86 -4.01 1.72
CA ILE A 65 8.91 -3.02 1.43
C ILE A 65 9.60 -2.61 2.73
N LEU A 66 8.86 -2.27 3.77
CA LEU A 66 9.43 -1.83 5.06
C LEU A 66 10.25 -2.93 5.77
N GLU A 67 9.90 -4.20 5.58
CA GLU A 67 10.61 -5.36 6.16
C GLU A 67 11.87 -5.73 5.37
N ASP A 68 11.84 -5.56 4.04
CA ASP A 68 12.98 -5.84 3.16
C ASP A 68 14.13 -4.85 3.42
N PHE A 69 13.83 -3.60 3.83
CA PHE A 69 14.83 -2.56 4.10
C PHE A 69 15.31 -2.56 5.57
N PRO A 70 16.63 -2.65 5.82
CA PRO A 70 17.17 -2.69 7.18
C PRO A 70 17.11 -1.31 7.86
N ARG A 71 16.76 -1.31 9.15
CA ARG A 71 16.78 -0.09 9.96
C ARG A 71 18.20 0.30 10.29
N LEU A 72 18.66 1.46 9.82
CA LEU A 72 20.04 1.95 10.04
C LEU A 72 20.45 2.09 11.52
N SER A 73 19.50 2.14 12.46
CA SER A 73 19.76 2.13 13.91
C SER A 73 20.18 0.77 14.46
N ASP A 74 19.73 -0.31 13.81
CA ASP A 74 19.86 -1.69 14.32
C ASP A 74 20.96 -2.45 13.56
N VAL A 75 21.63 -1.76 12.63
CA VAL A 75 22.77 -2.26 11.86
C VAL A 75 24.06 -1.84 12.54
N HIS A 76 25.09 -2.70 12.46
CA HIS A 76 26.43 -2.40 12.97
C HIS A 76 26.92 -1.00 12.54
N PRO A 77 27.56 -0.21 13.44
CA PRO A 77 27.97 1.18 13.18
C PRO A 77 28.71 1.38 11.85
N PHE A 78 29.63 0.47 11.52
CA PHE A 78 30.35 0.49 10.22
C PHE A 78 29.42 0.60 9.00
N TYR A 79 28.38 -0.24 8.90
CA TYR A 79 27.45 -0.19 7.76
C TYR A 79 26.48 0.99 7.88
N SER A 80 26.16 1.43 9.10
CA SER A 80 25.33 2.61 9.33
C SER A 80 26.02 3.90 8.89
N ASP A 81 27.34 4.00 9.08
CA ASP A 81 28.15 5.13 8.65
C ASP A 81 28.43 5.06 7.15
N LEU A 82 28.68 3.87 6.60
CA LEU A 82 28.79 3.68 5.15
C LEU A 82 27.49 4.08 4.43
N ALA A 83 26.33 3.65 4.94
CA ALA A 83 25.03 4.01 4.39
C ALA A 83 24.76 5.53 4.51
N ASN A 84 25.24 6.17 5.57
CA ASN A 84 25.13 7.62 5.72
C ASN A 84 25.91 8.37 4.62
N VAL A 85 27.13 7.91 4.29
CA VAL A 85 27.95 8.51 3.23
C VAL A 85 27.36 8.28 1.84
N LEU A 86 26.80 7.08 1.58
CA LEU A 86 26.29 6.71 0.26
C LEU A 86 24.89 7.26 -0.03
N TYR A 87 23.98 7.20 0.95
CA TYR A 87 22.53 7.35 0.69
C TYR A 87 21.87 8.48 1.47
N ASP A 88 22.62 9.20 2.31
CA ASP A 88 22.10 10.13 3.32
C ASP A 88 21.10 9.45 4.28
N ARG A 89 21.51 9.30 5.54
CA ARG A 89 20.73 8.64 6.59
C ARG A 89 19.37 9.30 6.79
N ASP A 90 19.27 10.62 6.65
CA ASP A 90 18.03 11.35 6.90
C ASP A 90 17.05 11.17 5.75
N HIS A 91 17.52 11.22 4.50
CA HIS A 91 16.70 10.94 3.34
C HIS A 91 16.17 9.49 3.34
N TYR A 92 17.02 8.53 3.71
CA TYR A 92 16.63 7.12 3.85
C TYR A 92 15.52 6.90 4.88
N LYS A 93 15.70 7.46 6.09
CA LYS A 93 14.69 7.36 7.16
C LYS A 93 13.40 8.07 6.77
N LEU A 94 13.48 9.23 6.12
CA LEU A 94 12.31 9.98 5.66
C LEU A 94 11.52 9.18 4.63
N ALA A 95 12.19 8.56 3.65
CA ALA A 95 11.55 7.74 2.63
C ALA A 95 10.78 6.56 3.25
N LEU A 96 11.41 5.79 4.15
CA LEU A 96 10.74 4.70 4.87
C LEU A 96 9.59 5.20 5.77
N GLY A 97 9.78 6.34 6.44
CA GLY A 97 8.74 6.97 7.26
C GLY A 97 7.51 7.38 6.44
N GLN A 98 7.72 7.91 5.22
CA GLN A 98 6.65 8.26 4.29
C GLN A 98 5.86 7.03 3.84
N ILE A 99 6.54 5.91 3.56
CA ILE A 99 5.89 4.64 3.22
C ILE A 99 5.05 4.10 4.39
N ASN A 100 5.56 4.14 5.62
CA ASN A 100 4.81 3.72 6.80
C ASN A 100 3.59 4.62 7.08
N THR A 101 3.74 5.92 6.86
CA THR A 101 2.62 6.88 6.95
C THR A 101 1.57 6.61 5.89
N ALA A 102 1.98 6.31 4.65
CA ALA A 102 1.08 5.95 3.56
C ALA A 102 0.26 4.69 3.87
N LYS A 103 0.89 3.66 4.46
CA LYS A 103 0.21 2.45 4.95
C LYS A 103 -0.90 2.80 5.94
N SER A 104 -0.57 3.57 6.98
CA SER A 104 -1.53 3.99 8.00
C SER A 104 -2.68 4.83 7.43
N LEU A 105 -2.39 5.73 6.48
CA LEU A 105 -3.41 6.52 5.79
C LEU A 105 -4.38 5.64 4.98
N CYS A 106 -3.88 4.66 4.25
CA CYS A 106 -4.71 3.70 3.51
C CYS A 106 -5.62 2.88 4.44
N ASP A 107 -5.11 2.47 5.60
CA ASP A 107 -5.88 1.74 6.61
C ASP A 107 -7.00 2.60 7.21
N ASN A 108 -6.73 3.89 7.45
CA ASN A 108 -7.73 4.86 7.92
C ASN A 108 -8.83 5.07 6.87
N ILE A 109 -8.45 5.33 5.62
CA ILE A 109 -9.39 5.50 4.50
C ILE A 109 -10.30 4.27 4.38
N ALA A 110 -9.74 3.06 4.46
CA ALA A 110 -10.51 1.83 4.37
C ALA A 110 -11.55 1.71 5.49
N ARG A 111 -11.14 1.99 6.74
CA ARG A 111 -12.02 1.91 7.91
C ARG A 111 -13.21 2.85 7.78
N ASP A 112 -12.96 4.10 7.39
CA ASP A 112 -14.01 5.12 7.24
C ASP A 112 -14.96 4.77 6.10
N MET A 113 -14.43 4.34 4.95
CA MET A 113 -15.23 3.97 3.79
C MET A 113 -16.09 2.73 4.06
N ILE A 114 -15.54 1.72 4.73
CA ILE A 114 -16.30 0.53 5.12
C ILE A 114 -17.43 0.91 6.08
N ARG A 115 -17.18 1.82 7.04
CA ARG A 115 -18.21 2.34 7.94
C ARG A 115 -19.35 3.02 7.16
N MET A 116 -19.04 3.83 6.15
CA MET A 116 -20.08 4.45 5.31
C MET A 116 -20.86 3.45 4.46
N VAL A 117 -20.20 2.40 3.92
CA VAL A 117 -20.88 1.36 3.12
C VAL A 117 -21.88 0.55 3.96
N LYS A 118 -21.69 0.44 5.29
CA LYS A 118 -22.66 -0.22 6.19
C LYS A 118 -24.06 0.40 6.10
N TYR A 119 -24.14 1.70 5.82
CA TYR A 119 -25.37 2.47 5.72
C TYR A 119 -25.79 2.76 4.27
N GLY A 120 -25.17 2.11 3.27
CA GLY A 120 -25.55 2.28 1.86
C GLY A 120 -26.94 1.70 1.58
N ASP A 121 -27.85 2.49 1.05
CA ASP A 121 -29.25 2.14 0.74
C ASP A 121 -29.43 1.49 -0.63
N SER A 122 -28.54 1.77 -1.58
CA SER A 122 -28.67 1.41 -2.99
C SER A 122 -27.39 0.86 -3.59
N LEU A 123 -27.53 0.13 -4.70
CA LEU A 123 -26.40 -0.35 -5.51
C LEU A 123 -25.52 0.83 -5.98
N TYR A 124 -26.17 1.91 -6.44
CA TYR A 124 -25.48 3.10 -6.93
C TYR A 124 -24.64 3.76 -5.84
N ARG A 125 -25.22 4.02 -4.66
CA ARG A 125 -24.51 4.63 -3.52
C ARG A 125 -23.31 3.78 -3.09
N CYS A 126 -23.49 2.46 -2.99
CA CYS A 126 -22.39 1.55 -2.64
C CYS A 126 -21.28 1.53 -3.71
N LYS A 127 -21.64 1.58 -5.00
CA LYS A 127 -20.68 1.68 -6.12
C LYS A 127 -19.87 2.97 -6.07
N CYS A 128 -20.51 4.10 -5.77
CA CYS A 128 -19.86 5.40 -5.62
C CYS A 128 -18.89 5.41 -4.43
N LEU A 129 -19.30 4.91 -3.26
CA LEU A 129 -18.44 4.77 -2.09
C LEU A 129 -17.21 3.90 -2.38
N LYS A 130 -17.39 2.78 -3.09
CA LYS A 130 -16.27 1.94 -3.52
C LYS A 130 -15.31 2.69 -4.44
N ARG A 131 -15.82 3.43 -5.43
CA ARG A 131 -14.96 4.21 -6.35
C ARG A 131 -14.17 5.29 -5.59
N ALA A 132 -14.82 6.01 -4.68
CA ALA A 132 -14.18 7.02 -3.85
C ALA A 132 -13.09 6.42 -2.96
N ALA A 133 -13.36 5.28 -2.31
CA ALA A 133 -12.39 4.57 -1.47
C ALA A 133 -11.12 4.18 -2.25
N LEU A 134 -11.29 3.49 -3.38
CA LEU A 134 -10.16 3.06 -4.21
C LEU A 134 -9.41 4.26 -4.80
N GLY A 135 -10.13 5.29 -5.26
CA GLY A 135 -9.52 6.52 -5.78
C GLY A 135 -8.62 7.20 -4.74
N ARG A 136 -9.13 7.38 -3.51
CA ARG A 136 -8.35 7.97 -2.39
C ARG A 136 -7.11 7.15 -2.07
N MET A 137 -7.21 5.81 -2.02
CA MET A 137 -6.05 4.93 -1.80
C MET A 137 -5.02 5.07 -2.93
N CYS A 138 -5.45 5.08 -4.19
CA CYS A 138 -4.55 5.26 -5.33
C CYS A 138 -3.85 6.63 -5.30
N THR A 139 -4.55 7.70 -4.90
CA THR A 139 -3.93 9.03 -4.75
C THR A 139 -2.84 9.03 -3.68
N VAL A 140 -3.05 8.35 -2.55
CA VAL A 140 -2.02 8.21 -1.51
C VAL A 140 -0.79 7.49 -2.06
N LEU A 141 -0.96 6.42 -2.84
CA LEU A 141 0.15 5.68 -3.46
C LEU A 141 0.89 6.51 -4.50
N LYS A 142 0.16 7.23 -5.37
CA LYS A 142 0.75 8.10 -6.40
C LYS A 142 1.59 9.22 -5.81
N ARG A 143 1.23 9.73 -4.62
CA ARG A 143 1.99 10.77 -3.91
C ARG A 143 3.38 10.29 -3.47
N GLN A 144 3.60 8.99 -3.28
CA GLN A 144 4.89 8.42 -2.86
C GLN A 144 5.83 8.11 -4.04
N LYS A 145 5.65 8.76 -5.20
CA LYS A 145 6.46 8.51 -6.40
C LYS A 145 7.96 8.70 -6.15
N ALA A 146 8.34 9.80 -5.49
CA ALA A 146 9.75 10.12 -5.23
C ALA A 146 10.38 9.10 -4.28
N SER A 147 9.72 8.78 -3.17
CA SER A 147 10.21 7.86 -2.16
C SER A 147 10.37 6.44 -2.70
N LEU A 148 9.43 5.96 -3.52
CA LEU A 148 9.53 4.64 -4.15
C LEU A 148 10.65 4.57 -5.20
N ALA A 149 10.86 5.64 -5.97
CA ALA A 149 11.96 5.71 -6.94
C ALA A 149 13.32 5.68 -6.24
N TYR A 150 13.49 6.50 -5.21
CA TYR A 150 14.70 6.52 -4.39
C TYR A 150 14.99 5.16 -3.74
N LEU A 151 13.97 4.51 -3.14
CA LEU A 151 14.16 3.18 -2.54
C LEU A 151 14.58 2.12 -3.57
N GLU A 152 14.09 2.18 -4.80
CA GLU A 152 14.53 1.26 -5.85
C GLU A 152 15.96 1.54 -6.33
N GLU A 153 16.40 2.80 -6.35
CA GLU A 153 17.79 3.17 -6.63
C GLU A 153 18.73 2.63 -5.55
N VAL A 154 18.39 2.85 -4.28
CA VAL A 154 19.16 2.31 -3.13
C VAL A 154 19.20 0.78 -3.13
N ARG A 155 18.14 0.12 -3.59
CA ARG A 155 18.11 -1.36 -3.71
C ARG A 155 19.01 -1.88 -4.83
N LYS A 156 19.20 -1.12 -5.90
CA LYS A 156 20.00 -1.52 -7.08
C LYS A 156 21.50 -1.32 -6.89
N HIS A 157 21.88 -0.31 -6.11
CA HIS A 157 23.27 0.06 -5.83
C HIS A 157 23.89 -0.86 -4.76
#